data_AF-A0A383BSQ1-F1
#
_entry.id   AF-A0A383BSQ1-F1
#
_cell.length_a   1.000
_cell.length_b   1.000
_cell.length_c   1.000
_cell.angle_alpha   90.00
_cell.angle_beta   90.00
_cell.angle_gamma   90.00
#
_symmetry.space_group_name_H-M   'P 1'
#
loop_
_entity.id
_entity.type
_entity.pdbx_description
1 polymer ?
#
loop_
_entity_poly.entity_id
_entity_poly.type
_entity_poly.pdbx_seq_one_letter_code
_entity_poly.pdbx_strand_id
1 'polypeptide(L)' 'GNGKLEESYKRTLTEKPWESCPYKLCKDTGIDIIIFRRNNRNRRRGFHNTWVYYNEFKPITSK' A
#
# COMPACT_ATOMS: atom_id res chain seq x y z
N GLY A 1 1.29 1.74 26.50
CA GLY A 1 1.41 0.30 26.17
C GLY A 1 1.16 0.08 24.70
N ASN A 2 1.68 -1.01 24.13
CA ASN A 2 1.65 -1.34 22.69
C ASN A 2 0.25 -1.56 22.07
N GLY A 3 -0.85 -1.40 22.81
CA GLY A 3 -2.21 -1.71 22.34
C GLY A 3 -2.63 -0.96 21.07
N LYS A 4 -2.21 0.30 20.89
CA LYS A 4 -2.51 1.08 19.68
C LYS A 4 -1.87 0.49 18.40
N LEU A 5 -0.66 -0.08 18.53
CA LEU A 5 0.01 -0.72 17.39
C LEU A 5 -0.64 -2.05 17.04
N GLU A 6 -1.02 -2.84 18.05
CA GLU A 6 -1.72 -4.10 17.86
C GLU A 6 -3.07 -3.89 17.15
N GLU A 7 -3.86 -2.91 17.58
CA GLU A 7 -5.12 -2.56 16.94
C GLU A 7 -4.90 -2.12 15.47
N SER A 8 -3.90 -1.28 15.22
CA SER A 8 -3.56 -0.86 13.86
C SER A 8 -3.16 -2.05 12.98
N TYR A 9 -2.39 -2.99 13.50
CA TYR A 9 -1.99 -4.18 12.74
C TYR A 9 -3.18 -5.10 12.48
N LYS A 10 -4.02 -5.36 13.49
CA LYS A 10 -5.26 -6.14 13.32
C LYS A 10 -6.14 -5.54 12.23
N ARG A 11 -6.37 -4.23 12.28
CA ARG A 11 -7.16 -3.54 11.26
C ARG A 11 -6.60 -3.78 9.85
N THR A 12 -5.32 -3.48 9.64
CA THR A 12 -4.69 -3.64 8.31
C THR A 12 -4.69 -5.09 7.83
N LEU A 13 -4.46 -6.07 8.71
CA LEU A 13 -4.45 -7.49 8.35
C LEU A 13 -5.86 -8.04 8.06
N THR A 14 -6.89 -7.49 8.69
CA THR A 14 -8.29 -7.83 8.42
C THR A 14 -8.79 -7.20 7.13
N GLU A 15 -8.49 -5.91 6.91
CA GLU A 15 -8.95 -5.16 5.72
C GLU A 15 -8.24 -5.60 4.44
N LYS A 16 -7.03 -6.15 4.54
CA LYS A 16 -6.23 -6.67 3.42
C LYS A 16 -6.21 -5.73 2.20
N PRO A 17 -5.79 -4.46 2.34
CA PRO A 17 -5.89 -3.46 1.28
C PRO A 17 -5.11 -3.82 -0.01
N TRP A 18 -4.14 -4.75 0.07
CA TRP A 18 -3.42 -5.25 -1.10
C TRP A 18 -4.30 -6.07 -2.06
N GLU A 19 -5.41 -6.64 -1.59
CA GLU A 19 -6.34 -7.44 -2.43
C GLU A 19 -7.26 -6.54 -3.27
N SER A 20 -7.69 -5.41 -2.71
CA SER A 20 -8.59 -4.46 -3.36
C SER A 20 -7.88 -3.34 -4.13
N CYS A 21 -6.57 -3.14 -3.90
CA CYS A 21 -5.80 -2.09 -4.55
C CYS A 21 -5.81 -2.26 -6.08
N PRO A 22 -6.17 -1.22 -6.86
CA PRO A 22 -6.21 -1.29 -8.33
C PRO A 22 -4.81 -1.43 -8.98
N TYR A 23 -3.73 -1.11 -8.26
CA TYR A 23 -2.38 -1.26 -8.78
C TYR A 23 -1.93 -2.72 -8.75
N LYS A 24 -1.63 -3.28 -9.93
CA LYS A 24 -1.30 -4.70 -10.12
C LYS A 24 -0.21 -5.23 -9.18
N LEU A 25 0.84 -4.45 -8.91
CA LEU A 25 1.94 -4.87 -8.02
C LEU A 25 1.46 -5.17 -6.59
N CYS A 26 0.44 -4.47 -6.10
CA CYS A 26 -0.14 -4.72 -4.78
C CYS A 26 -0.85 -6.08 -4.75
N LYS A 27 -1.61 -6.42 -5.79
CA LYS A 27 -2.29 -7.71 -5.91
C LYS A 27 -1.31 -8.86 -6.09
N ASP A 28 -0.34 -8.69 -7.00
CA ASP A 28 0.65 -9.73 -7.33
C ASP A 28 1.58 -10.03 -6.14
N THR A 29 1.92 -9.01 -5.34
CA THR A 29 2.77 -9.18 -4.15
C THR A 29 1.96 -9.64 -2.92
N GLY A 30 0.69 -9.25 -2.83
CA GLY A 30 -0.15 -9.56 -1.68
C GLY A 30 0.36 -8.96 -0.37
N ILE A 31 0.20 -9.70 0.72
CA ILE A 31 0.56 -9.30 2.09
C ILE A 31 2.05 -8.92 2.27
N ASP A 32 2.92 -9.42 1.39
CA ASP A 32 4.37 -9.18 1.43
C ASP A 32 4.76 -7.71 1.23
N ILE A 33 3.86 -6.92 0.62
CA ILE A 33 4.07 -5.48 0.44
C ILE A 33 3.97 -4.73 1.78
N ILE A 34 3.36 -5.35 2.80
CA ILE A 34 3.15 -4.81 4.15
C ILE A 34 4.11 -5.44 5.17
N ILE A 35 4.23 -6.77 5.19
CA ILE A 35 4.88 -7.51 6.30
C ILE A 35 6.40 -7.56 6.19
N PHE A 36 6.95 -7.92 5.03
CA PHE A 36 8.39 -8.15 4.93
C PHE A 36 9.17 -6.85 4.93
N ARG A 37 10.07 -6.70 5.91
CA ARG A 37 10.99 -5.54 6.00
C ARG A 37 12.20 -5.79 5.11
N ARG A 38 12.62 -4.74 4.38
CA ARG A 38 13.90 -4.54 3.63
C ARG A 38 13.62 -3.69 2.38
N ASN A 39 14.68 -3.41 1.60
CA ASN A 39 14.66 -2.56 0.41
C ASN A 39 13.49 -2.86 -0.55
N ASN A 40 13.18 -4.14 -0.78
CA ASN A 40 12.10 -4.56 -1.68
C ASN A 40 10.72 -4.05 -1.27
N ARG A 41 10.43 -3.90 0.03
CA ARG A 41 9.16 -3.32 0.49
C ARG A 41 9.10 -1.82 0.25
N ASN A 42 10.18 -1.10 0.57
CA ASN A 42 10.25 0.34 0.36
C ASN A 42 10.13 0.70 -1.12
N ARG A 43 10.83 -0.04 -1.99
CA ARG A 43 10.76 0.16 -3.44
C ARG A 43 9.34 -0.11 -3.99
N ARG A 44 8.72 -1.23 -3.61
CA ARG A 44 7.35 -1.57 -4.04
C ARG A 44 6.33 -0.53 -3.57
N ARG A 45 6.42 -0.09 -2.31
CA ARG A 45 5.57 0.99 -1.77
C ARG A 45 5.82 2.33 -2.44
N GLY A 46 7.07 2.64 -2.80
CA GLY A 46 7.40 3.83 -3.57
C GLY A 46 6.68 3.86 -4.92
N PHE A 47 6.73 2.77 -5.68
CA PHE A 47 5.99 2.65 -6.94
C PHE A 47 4.48 2.79 -6.75
N HIS A 48 3.90 2.14 -5.74
CA HIS A 48 2.50 2.29 -5.41
C HIS A 48 2.13 3.76 -5.11
N ASN A 49 2.90 4.42 -4.24
CA ASN A 49 2.66 5.81 -3.87
C ASN A 49 2.71 6.74 -5.10
N THR A 50 3.75 6.63 -5.94
CA THR A 50 3.87 7.44 -7.16
C THR A 50 2.70 7.19 -8.10
N TRP A 51 2.27 5.94 -8.27
CA TRP A 51 1.12 5.60 -9.11
C TRP A 51 -0.19 6.20 -8.56
N VAL A 52 -0.42 6.13 -7.24
CA VAL A 52 -1.59 6.75 -6.60
C VAL A 52 -1.60 8.26 -6.86
N TYR A 53 -0.49 8.95 -6.54
CA TYR A 53 -0.38 10.39 -6.77
C TYR A 53 -0.60 10.75 -8.23
N TYR A 54 0.03 10.04 -9.17
CA TYR A 54 -0.17 10.30 -10.59
C TYR A 54 -1.66 10.25 -10.98
N ASN A 55 -2.42 9.25 -10.50
CA ASN A 55 -3.83 9.12 -10.82
C ASN A 55 -4.71 10.17 -10.12
N GLU A 56 -4.36 10.59 -8.92
CA GLU A 56 -5.06 11.66 -8.19
C GLU A 56 -4.83 13.03 -8.84
N PHE A 57 -3.62 13.31 -9.33
CA PHE A 57 -3.27 14.60 -9.93
C PHE A 57 -3.58 14.68 -11.44
N LYS A 58 -3.68 13.56 -12.14
CA LYS A 58 -3.97 13.53 -13.60
C LYS A 58 -5.19 14.37 -14.01
N PRO A 59 -6.33 14.36 -13.29
CA PRO A 59 -7.48 15.20 -13.64
C PRO A 59 -7.22 16.69 -13.45
N ILE A 60 -6.32 17.07 -12.54
CA ILE A 60 -5.97 18.45 -12.23
C ILE A 60 -5.04 19.02 -13.31
N THR A 61 -4.07 18.23 -13.76
CA THR A 61 -3.09 18.64 -14.78
C THR A 61 -3.60 18.59 -16.21
N SER A 62 -4.78 18.01 -16.44
CA SER A 62 -5.37 17.85 -17.78
C SER A 62 -6.42 18.92 -18.11
N LYS A 63 -6.55 19.96 -17.27
CA LYS A 63 -7.26 21.21 -17.54
C LYS A 63 -6.26 22.28 -17.96
#